data_AF-A0A168H7G4-F1
#
_entry.id   AF-A0A168H7G4-F1
#
_cell.length_a   1.000
_cell.length_b   1.000
_cell.length_c   1.000
_cell.angle_alpha   90.00
_cell.angle_beta   90.00
_cell.angle_gamma   90.00
#
_symmetry.space_group_name_H-M   'P 1'
#
loop_
_entity.id
_entity.type
_entity.pdbx_description
1 polymer ?
#
loop_
_entity_poly.entity_id
_entity_poly.type
_entity_poly.pdbx_seq_one_letter_code
_entity_poly.pdbx_strand_id
1 'polypeptide(L)'
;MGVAEELMESLWPNSTPPAIFVGVNRHAVERMGPYDITHHSGYADPDALRIGRFPYVDAVQEAALPPPQSELVSTLIGIPELNAAQLPWNQVLVKMYKKLVVNACINAVASVLMSKNAGNI
;
A
#
# COMPACT_ATOMS: atom_id res chain seq x y z
N MET A 1 -5.44 3.29 -9.68
CA MET A 1 -4.52 2.24 -9.18
C MET A 1 -4.21 1.35 -10.36
N GLY A 2 -3.25 1.77 -11.19
CA GLY A 2 -2.92 1.10 -12.44
C GLY A 2 -1.45 1.23 -12.80
N VAL A 3 -0.62 1.70 -11.85
CA VAL A 3 0.79 2.02 -12.13
C VAL A 3 1.58 0.74 -12.36
N ALA A 4 1.29 -0.34 -11.62
CA ALA A 4 1.98 -1.60 -11.84
C ALA A 4 1.62 -2.15 -13.23
N GLU A 5 0.34 -2.17 -13.58
CA GLU A 5 -0.18 -2.54 -14.90
C GLU A 5 0.52 -1.73 -16.01
N GLU A 6 0.49 -0.40 -15.90
CA GLU A 6 1.06 0.51 -16.89
C GLU A 6 2.59 0.35 -17.03
N LEU A 7 3.31 0.16 -15.91
CA LEU A 7 4.75 -0.10 -15.95
C LEU A 7 5.07 -1.41 -16.66
N MET A 8 4.28 -2.45 -16.41
CA MET A 8 4.46 -3.77 -17.02
C MET A 8 4.22 -3.72 -18.53
N GLU A 9 3.19 -2.99 -18.96
CA GLU A 9 2.86 -2.80 -20.38
C GLU A 9 3.86 -1.90 -21.12
N SER A 10 4.38 -0.86 -20.46
CA SER A 10 5.19 0.18 -21.12
C SER A 10 6.69 -0.05 -21.07
N LEU A 11 7.24 -0.61 -20.00
CA LEU A 11 8.69 -0.62 -19.77
C LEU A 11 9.38 -1.95 -20.14
N TRP A 12 8.65 -3.07 -20.11
CA TRP A 12 9.22 -4.40 -20.37
C TRP A 12 8.48 -5.20 -21.47
N PRO A 13 8.12 -4.60 -22.63
CA PRO A 13 7.32 -5.27 -23.64
C PRO A 13 8.00 -6.51 -24.26
N ASN A 14 9.33 -6.61 -24.21
CA ASN A 14 10.12 -7.69 -24.82
C ASN A 14 11.12 -8.34 -23.84
N SER A 15 10.89 -8.20 -22.54
CA SER A 15 11.82 -8.71 -21.50
C SER A 15 11.05 -9.33 -20.34
N THR A 16 11.72 -10.16 -19.55
CA THR A 16 11.15 -10.62 -18.28
C THR A 16 10.99 -9.43 -17.33
N PRO A 17 9.76 -9.09 -16.92
CA PRO A 17 9.55 -7.97 -16.03
C PRO A 17 10.05 -8.27 -14.61
N PRO A 18 10.43 -7.24 -13.84
CA PRO A 18 10.81 -7.44 -12.45
C PRO A 18 9.60 -7.85 -11.60
N ALA A 19 9.87 -8.44 -10.45
CA ALA A 19 8.84 -8.63 -9.44
C ALA A 19 8.43 -7.26 -8.86
N ILE A 20 7.19 -6.84 -9.13
CA ILE A 20 6.63 -5.62 -8.56
C ILE A 20 5.91 -5.96 -7.26
N PHE A 21 6.24 -5.25 -6.19
CA PHE A 21 5.53 -5.31 -4.91
C PHE A 21 4.76 -4.00 -4.69
N VAL A 22 3.48 -4.11 -4.37
CA VAL A 22 2.61 -2.97 -4.11
C VAL A 22 2.16 -2.99 -2.67
N GLY A 23 2.17 -1.82 -2.03
CA GLY A 23 1.83 -1.63 -0.63
C GLY A 23 0.62 -0.73 -0.42
N VAL A 24 -0.19 -1.04 0.59
CA VAL A 24 -1.18 -0.12 1.17
C VAL A 24 -0.68 0.33 2.53
N ASN A 25 -0.39 1.62 2.65
CA ASN A 25 0.05 2.25 3.90
C ASN A 25 -1.12 2.99 4.57
N ARG A 26 -1.34 2.79 5.87
CA ARG A 26 -2.31 3.50 6.71
C ARG A 26 -1.66 4.40 7.75
N HIS A 27 -0.35 4.32 7.94
CA HIS A 27 0.39 5.32 8.71
C HIS A 27 0.16 6.69 8.07
N ALA A 28 -0.32 7.63 8.87
CA ALA A 28 -0.48 9.02 8.46
C ALA A 28 0.45 9.90 9.29
N VAL A 29 1.15 10.78 8.59
CA VAL A 29 2.02 11.79 9.18
C VAL A 29 1.57 13.17 8.72
N GLU A 30 1.60 14.14 9.61
CA GLU A 30 1.42 15.56 9.29
C GLU A 30 2.79 16.23 9.42
N ARG A 31 3.21 16.93 8.37
CA ARG A 31 4.43 17.73 8.39
C ARG A 31 4.07 19.15 8.80
N MET A 32 4.44 19.54 10.02
CA MET A 32 4.20 20.87 10.57
C MET A 32 5.32 21.86 10.21
N GLY A 33 6.50 21.37 9.83
CA GLY A 33 7.64 22.17 9.42
C GLY A 33 8.74 21.33 8.73
N PRO A 34 9.90 21.92 8.37
CA PRO A 34 10.93 21.21 7.63
C PRO A 34 11.41 19.91 8.28
N TYR A 35 11.49 19.88 9.61
CA TYR A 35 11.92 18.75 10.45
C TYR A 35 10.93 18.43 11.58
N ASP A 36 9.70 18.97 11.49
CA ASP A 36 8.64 18.75 12.47
C ASP A 36 7.57 17.86 11.81
N ILE A 37 7.59 16.58 12.18
CA ILE A 37 6.73 15.53 11.63
C ILE A 37 6.01 14.87 12.80
N THR A 38 4.69 15.00 12.80
CA THR A 38 3.83 14.44 13.82
C THR A 38 3.11 13.22 13.25
N HIS A 39 3.14 12.10 13.99
CA HIS A 39 2.28 10.96 13.66
C HIS A 39 0.82 11.35 13.92
N HIS A 40 0.03 11.42 12.86
CA HIS A 40 -1.33 11.94 12.92
C HIS A 40 -2.36 10.82 13.17
N SER A 41 -2.19 9.65 12.53
CA SER A 41 -3.09 8.50 12.75
C SER A 41 -2.49 7.19 12.25
N GLY A 42 -3.00 6.07 12.76
CA GLY A 42 -2.70 4.74 12.22
C GLY A 42 -1.37 4.13 12.67
N TYR A 43 -0.65 4.77 13.60
CA TYR A 43 0.62 4.26 14.14
C TYR A 43 0.48 2.87 14.77
N ALA A 44 -0.57 2.67 15.56
CA ALA A 44 -0.91 1.39 16.19
C ALA A 44 -1.94 0.56 15.40
N ASP A 45 -2.26 0.92 14.14
CA ASP A 45 -3.22 0.15 13.36
C ASP A 45 -2.65 -1.27 13.15
N PRO A 46 -3.35 -2.34 13.57
CA PRO A 46 -2.89 -3.71 13.35
C PRO A 46 -2.66 -3.99 11.86
N ASP A 47 -3.31 -3.25 10.96
CA ASP A 47 -3.27 -3.29 9.51
C ASP A 47 -2.47 -2.15 8.83
N ALA A 48 -1.48 -1.58 9.53
CA ALA A 48 -0.81 -0.35 9.11
C ALA A 48 -0.11 -0.42 7.75
N LEU A 49 0.71 -1.43 7.48
CA LEU A 49 1.37 -1.63 6.18
C LEU A 49 1.09 -3.03 5.65
N ARG A 50 0.51 -3.13 4.44
CA ARG A 50 0.23 -4.41 3.78
C ARG A 50 0.82 -4.43 2.39
N ILE A 51 1.64 -5.45 2.10
CA ILE A 51 2.41 -5.55 0.87
C ILE A 51 1.99 -6.83 0.14
N GLY A 52 1.87 -6.77 -1.18
CA GLY A 52 1.58 -7.93 -2.01
C GLY A 52 2.39 -7.88 -3.29
N ARG A 53 2.74 -9.06 -3.81
CA ARG A 53 3.34 -9.17 -5.14
C ARG A 53 2.24 -8.93 -6.17
N PHE A 54 2.49 -8.02 -7.11
CA PHE A 54 1.63 -7.80 -8.26
C PHE A 54 1.65 -9.04 -9.17
N PRO A 55 0.50 -9.57 -9.59
CA PRO A 55 0.44 -10.75 -10.44
C PRO A 55 0.87 -10.38 -11.86
N TYR A 56 1.79 -11.12 -12.43
CA TYR A 56 2.08 -11.06 -13.86
C TYR A 56 1.53 -12.31 -14.56
N VAL A 57 1.23 -12.17 -15.86
CA VAL A 57 0.60 -13.12 -16.79
C VAL A 57 0.93 -14.58 -16.48
N ASP A 58 0.15 -15.16 -15.54
CA ASP A 58 -0.10 -16.58 -15.22
C ASP A 58 -0.72 -16.67 -13.80
N ALA A 59 -1.71 -15.79 -13.54
CA ALA A 59 -2.37 -15.60 -12.24
C ALA A 59 -3.13 -16.84 -11.71
N VAL A 60 -3.25 -17.90 -12.51
CA VAL A 60 -4.00 -19.12 -12.17
C VAL A 60 -3.19 -20.05 -11.25
N GLN A 61 -1.86 -19.97 -11.26
CA GLN A 61 -0.99 -20.86 -10.45
C GLN A 61 -0.41 -20.22 -9.17
N GLU A 62 -0.27 -18.90 -9.10
CA GLU A 62 0.31 -18.24 -7.91
C GLU A 62 -0.63 -18.17 -6.69
N ALA A 63 -1.94 -18.40 -6.85
CA ALA A 63 -2.90 -18.32 -5.74
C ALA A 63 -2.72 -19.43 -4.68
N ALA A 64 -1.96 -20.49 -4.96
CA ALA A 64 -1.79 -21.66 -4.09
C ALA A 64 -0.39 -21.79 -3.45
N LEU A 65 0.58 -20.96 -3.85
CA LEU A 65 1.95 -21.01 -3.33
C LEU A 65 2.21 -19.86 -2.35
N PRO A 66 3.04 -20.07 -1.30
CA PRO A 66 3.47 -18.97 -0.44
C PRO A 66 4.16 -17.91 -1.29
N PRO A 67 3.88 -16.62 -1.06
CA PRO A 67 4.38 -15.57 -1.92
C PRO A 67 5.92 -15.55 -1.85
N PRO A 68 6.62 -15.40 -2.99
CA PRO A 68 8.08 -15.40 -2.97
C PRO A 68 8.59 -14.27 -2.09
N GLN A 69 9.52 -14.63 -1.21
CA GLN A 69 10.01 -13.76 -0.17
C GLN A 69 11.11 -12.85 -0.75
N SER A 70 10.81 -11.56 -0.86
CA SER A 70 11.82 -10.56 -1.18
C SER A 70 12.57 -10.18 0.09
N GLU A 71 13.89 -10.04 0.00
CA GLU A 71 14.73 -9.55 1.13
C GLU A 71 14.20 -8.22 1.66
N LEU A 72 13.90 -7.26 0.78
CA LEU A 72 13.32 -5.96 1.14
C LEU A 72 12.02 -6.11 1.94
N VAL A 73 11.12 -6.98 1.48
CA VAL A 73 9.83 -7.20 2.16
C VAL A 73 10.04 -7.83 3.54
N SER A 74 10.96 -8.79 3.65
CA SER A 74 11.35 -9.39 4.93
C SER A 74 11.95 -8.36 5.89
N THR A 75 12.82 -7.47 5.40
CA THR A 75 13.37 -6.37 6.22
C THR A 75 12.26 -5.44 6.72
N LEU A 76 11.30 -5.06 5.86
CA LEU A 76 10.19 -4.20 6.26
C LEU A 76 9.27 -4.86 7.30
N ILE A 77 9.00 -6.16 7.17
CA ILE A 77 8.24 -6.93 8.17
C ILE A 77 9.00 -7.01 9.51
N GLY A 78 10.33 -7.06 9.46
CA GLY A 78 11.18 -7.10 10.64
C GLY A 78 11.22 -5.80 11.46
N ILE A 79 10.63 -4.70 10.97
CA ILE A 79 10.55 -3.42 11.70
C ILE A 79 9.19 -3.35 12.44
N PRO A 80 9.15 -3.53 13.77
CA PRO A 80 7.91 -3.63 14.52
C PRO A 80 6.99 -2.40 14.36
N GLU A 81 7.58 -1.20 14.27
CA GLU A 81 6.88 0.08 14.18
C GLU A 81 6.12 0.24 12.85
N LEU A 82 6.56 -0.45 11.80
CA LEU A 82 5.83 -0.43 10.52
C LEU A 82 4.58 -1.31 10.58
N ASN A 83 4.55 -2.28 11.50
CA ASN A 83 3.53 -3.29 11.60
C ASN A 83 3.13 -3.86 10.22
N ALA A 84 4.17 -4.25 9.48
CA ALA A 84 4.05 -4.67 8.10
C ALA A 84 3.73 -6.17 7.98
N ALA A 85 2.94 -6.53 6.99
CA ALA A 85 2.71 -7.93 6.64
C ALA A 85 2.61 -8.11 5.13
N GLN A 86 3.12 -9.23 4.62
CA GLN A 86 2.91 -9.65 3.25
C GLN A 86 1.61 -10.45 3.14
N LEU A 87 0.76 -10.09 2.19
CA LEU A 87 -0.53 -10.72 1.94
C LEU A 87 -0.63 -11.24 0.49
N PRO A 88 -1.53 -12.20 0.23
CA PRO A 88 -1.94 -12.54 -1.14
C PRO A 88 -2.48 -11.33 -1.90
N TRP A 89 -2.24 -11.28 -3.21
CA TRP A 89 -2.59 -10.13 -4.04
C TRP A 89 -4.06 -9.70 -3.93
N ASN A 90 -4.98 -10.66 -3.98
CA ASN A 90 -6.42 -10.39 -3.87
C ASN A 90 -6.78 -9.64 -2.58
N GLN A 91 -6.11 -9.95 -1.46
CA GLN A 91 -6.34 -9.25 -0.18
C GLN A 91 -5.78 -7.83 -0.20
N VAL A 92 -4.60 -7.64 -0.81
CA VAL A 92 -4.01 -6.30 -1.01
C VAL A 92 -4.90 -5.46 -1.90
N LEU A 93 -5.41 -6.04 -2.99
CA LEU A 93 -6.32 -5.37 -3.93
C LEU A 93 -7.62 -4.92 -3.25
N VAL A 94 -8.22 -5.73 -2.38
CA VAL A 94 -9.38 -5.33 -1.57
C VAL A 94 -9.04 -4.15 -0.65
N LYS A 95 -7.89 -4.19 0.02
CA LYS A 95 -7.44 -3.09 0.90
C LYS A 95 -7.16 -1.81 0.11
N MET A 96 -6.59 -1.94 -1.09
CA MET A 96 -6.37 -0.88 -2.05
C MET A 96 -7.69 -0.20 -2.44
N TYR A 97 -8.71 -0.97 -2.84
CA TYR A 97 -10.03 -0.43 -3.17
C TYR A 97 -10.70 0.27 -1.99
N LYS A 98 -10.63 -0.32 -0.79
CA LYS A 98 -11.15 0.31 0.43
C LYS A 98 -10.49 1.67 0.67
N LYS A 99 -9.16 1.76 0.56
CA LYS A 99 -8.43 3.02 0.73
C LYS A 99 -8.78 4.03 -0.36
N LEU A 100 -8.95 3.59 -1.61
CA LEU A 100 -9.36 4.45 -2.72
C LEU A 100 -10.72 5.10 -2.45
N VAL A 101 -11.73 4.32 -2.05
CA VAL A 101 -13.07 4.84 -1.74
C VAL A 101 -13.01 5.86 -0.60
N VAL A 102 -12.30 5.52 0.49
CA VAL A 102 -12.12 6.43 1.63
C VAL A 102 -11.47 7.74 1.19
N ASN A 103 -10.35 7.67 0.45
CA ASN A 103 -9.64 8.86 -0.02
C ASN A 103 -10.49 9.69 -1.00
N ALA A 104 -11.23 9.05 -1.90
CA ALA A 104 -12.05 9.75 -2.90
C ALA A 104 -13.24 10.48 -2.26
N CYS A 105 -13.86 9.89 -1.23
CA CYS A 105 -14.98 10.51 -0.53
C CYS A 105 -14.51 11.57 0.48
N ILE A 106 -13.60 11.19 1.38
CA ILE A 106 -13.25 12.03 2.52
C ILE A 106 -12.45 13.26 2.08
N ASN A 107 -11.45 13.09 1.19
CA ASN A 107 -10.62 14.23 0.79
C ASN A 107 -11.42 15.29 0.04
N ALA A 108 -12.38 14.87 -0.81
CA ALA A 108 -13.24 15.81 -1.53
C ALA A 108 -14.14 16.61 -0.58
N VAL A 109 -14.83 15.92 0.35
CA VAL A 109 -15.70 16.57 1.33
C VAL A 109 -14.91 17.50 2.25
N ALA A 110 -13.78 17.04 2.80
CA ALA A 110 -12.91 17.84 3.66
C ALA A 110 -12.39 19.10 2.93
N SER A 111 -12.03 18.97 1.65
CA SER A 111 -11.56 20.10 0.84
C SER A 111 -12.67 21.12 0.58
N VAL A 112 -13.88 20.67 0.21
CA VAL A 112 -15.01 21.55 -0.06
C VAL A 112 -15.50 22.26 1.21
N LEU A 113 -15.52 21.55 2.34
CA LEU A 113 -15.97 22.10 3.62
C LEU A 113 -14.87 22.81 4.40
N MET A 114 -13.63 22.86 3.88
CA MET A 114 -12.46 23.43 4.57
C MET A 114 -12.28 22.86 5.98
N SER A 115 -12.54 21.56 6.14
CA SER A 115 -12.51 20.88 7.43
C SER A 115 -11.36 19.85 7.48
N LYS A 116 -10.84 19.61 8.68
CA LYS A 116 -9.90 18.51 8.93
C LYS A 116 -10.69 17.28 9.40
N ASN A 117 -10.22 16.10 9.01
CA ASN A 117 -10.71 14.87 9.63
C ASN A 117 -10.39 14.92 11.13
N ALA A 118 -11.37 14.55 11.97
CA ALA A 118 -11.11 14.23 13.36
C ALA A 118 -10.25 12.95 13.38
N GLY A 119 -8.93 13.11 13.31
CA GLY A 119 -8.02 11.98 13.47
C GLY A 119 -8.25 11.38 14.86
N ASN A 120 -8.47 10.06 14.93
CA ASN A 120 -8.34 9.37 16.20
C ASN A 120 -6.84 9.29 16.50
N ILE A 121 -6.42 9.97 17.56
CA ILE A 121 -5.12 9.79 18.20
C ILE A 121 -5.14 8.45 18.93
#